data_AF-A0A794YIK6-F1
#
_entry.id   AF-A0A794YIK6-F1
#
_cell.length_a   1.000
_cell.length_b   1.000
_cell.length_c   1.000
_cell.angle_alpha   90.00
_cell.angle_beta   90.00
_cell.angle_gamma   90.00
#
_symmetry.space_group_name_H-M   'P 1'
#
loop_
_entity.id
_entity.type
_entity.pdbx_description
1 polymer ?
#
loop_
_entity_poly.entity_id
_entity_poly.type
_entity_poly.pdbx_seq_one_letter_code
_entity_poly.pdbx_strand_id
1 'polypeptide(L)' 'MRLASRFGYAANQIRRDRPLTHEELMHHVPGIFGEEKHTSRSQNYTYIPTITV' A
#
# COMPACT_ATOMS: atom_id res chain seq x y z
N MET A 1 21.23 -0.05 -16.82
CA MET A 1 20.29 0.67 -15.92
C MET A 1 20.29 -0.02 -14.56
N ARG A 2 20.47 0.72 -13.44
CA ARG A 2 20.45 0.15 -12.08
C ARG A 2 19.07 0.39 -11.48
N LEU A 3 18.20 -0.62 -11.51
CA LEU A 3 16.95 -0.59 -10.77
C LEU A 3 17.28 -0.52 -9.27
N ALA A 4 16.68 0.42 -8.55
CA ALA A 4 16.94 0.60 -7.13
C ALA A 4 16.52 -0.67 -6.38
N SER A 5 17.49 -1.44 -5.92
CA SER A 5 17.27 -2.75 -5.28
C SER A 5 16.92 -2.65 -3.79
N ARG A 6 17.08 -1.49 -3.16
CA ARG A 6 16.92 -1.33 -1.72
C ARG A 6 16.01 -0.15 -1.40
N PHE A 7 14.94 -0.43 -0.66
CA PHE A 7 14.28 0.56 0.16
C PHE A 7 15.30 1.02 1.21
N GLY A 8 16.03 2.11 0.91
CA GLY A 8 17.03 2.67 1.80
C GLY A 8 16.40 3.32 3.04
N TYR A 9 17.23 3.94 3.88
CA TYR A 9 16.78 4.73 5.03
C TYR A 9 15.76 5.83 4.66
N ALA A 10 15.75 6.28 3.40
CA ALA A 10 14.78 7.23 2.86
C ALA A 10 13.42 6.62 2.46
N ALA A 11 13.21 5.31 2.65
CA ALA A 11 11.88 4.72 2.49
C ALA A 11 10.98 5.15 3.66
N ASN A 12 9.69 5.35 3.40
CA ASN A 12 8.68 5.66 4.43
C ASN A 12 8.51 4.47 5.41
N GLN A 13 9.44 4.32 6.35
CA GLN A 13 9.39 3.32 7.42
C GLN A 13 8.81 3.95 8.69
N ILE A 14 7.64 3.46 9.10
CA ILE A 14 7.00 3.89 10.34
C ILE A 14 7.19 2.78 11.36
N ARG A 15 7.91 3.07 12.45
CA ARG A 15 8.16 2.12 13.54
C ARG A 15 7.44 2.60 14.80
N ARG A 16 6.57 1.74 15.35
CA ARG A 16 5.84 1.95 16.59
C ARG A 16 5.80 0.62 17.36
N ASP A 17 5.69 0.71 18.67
CA ASP A 17 5.45 -0.41 19.59
C ASP A 17 4.01 -0.94 19.51
N ARG A 18 3.09 -0.14 18.95
CA ARG A 18 1.70 -0.51 18.67
C ARG A 18 1.39 -0.57 17.16
N PRO A 19 0.33 -1.28 16.74
CA PRO A 19 -0.21 -1.18 15.39
C PRO A 19 -0.62 0.25 15.02
N LEU A 20 -0.57 0.56 13.72
CA LEU A 20 -1.09 1.82 13.19
C LEU A 20 -2.61 1.86 13.24
N THR A 21 -3.16 3.02 13.57
CA THR A 21 -4.60 3.26 13.50
C THR A 21 -5.06 3.40 12.04
N HIS A 22 -6.37 3.28 11.82
CA HIS A 22 -6.95 3.48 10.50
C HIS A 22 -6.64 4.87 9.93
N GLU A 23 -6.72 5.91 10.77
CA GLU A 23 -6.40 7.29 10.39
C GLU A 23 -4.92 7.46 9.99
N GLU A 24 -4.01 6.84 10.75
CA GLU A 24 -2.57 6.84 10.43
C GLU A 24 -2.30 6.13 9.10
N LEU A 25 -3.00 5.01 8.85
CA LEU A 25 -2.91 4.30 7.57
C LEU A 25 -3.48 5.15 6.41
N MET A 26 -4.61 5.83 6.58
CA MET A 26 -5.17 6.70 5.54
C MET A 26 -4.22 7.84 5.18
N HIS A 27 -3.49 8.39 6.16
CA HIS A 27 -2.52 9.45 5.93
C HIS A 27 -1.29 8.97 5.13
N HIS A 28 -0.76 7.79 5.46
CA HIS A 28 0.50 7.31 4.89
C HIS A 28 0.35 6.41 3.66
N VAL A 29 -0.74 5.64 3.57
CA VAL A 29 -1.00 4.66 2.51
C VAL A 29 -2.46 4.69 2.03
N PRO A 30 -2.98 5.84 1.55
CA PRO A 30 -4.39 5.99 1.20
C PRO A 30 -4.86 4.97 0.15
N GLY A 31 -3.98 4.52 -0.74
CA GLY A 31 -4.31 3.61 -1.84
C GLY A 31 -4.77 2.20 -1.42
N ILE A 32 -4.55 1.77 -0.17
CA ILE A 32 -5.06 0.47 0.31
C ILE A 32 -6.56 0.51 0.61
N PHE A 33 -7.12 1.70 0.82
CA PHE A 33 -8.55 1.92 1.10
C PHE A 33 -9.37 2.18 -0.17
N GLY A 34 -8.74 2.09 -1.35
CA GLY A 34 -9.47 2.20 -2.61
C GLY A 34 -10.46 1.05 -2.76
N GLU A 35 -11.74 1.38 -2.94
CA GLU A 35 -12.81 0.39 -3.21
C GLU A 35 -12.65 -0.26 -4.58
N GLU A 36 -12.15 0.53 -5.55
CA GLU A 36 -11.92 0.08 -6.91
C GLU A 36 -10.45 -0.27 -7.17
N LYS A 37 -10.24 -1.06 -8.22
CA LYS A 37 -8.90 -1.39 -8.70
C LYS A 37 -8.17 -0.12 -9.16
N HIS A 38 -6.88 -0.06 -8.85
CA HIS A 38 -6.02 0.96 -9.44
C HIS A 38 -5.99 0.80 -10.98
N THR A 39 -5.99 1.91 -11.72
CA THR A 39 -6.10 1.91 -13.19
C THR A 39 -4.98 1.17 -13.91
N SER A 40 -3.80 1.08 -13.29
CA SER A 40 -2.66 0.32 -13.80
C SER A 40 -2.82 -1.20 -13.70
N ARG A 41 -3.83 -1.71 -12.98
CA ARG A 41 -4.06 -3.15 -12.81
C ARG A 41 -4.92 -3.69 -13.94
N SER A 42 -4.39 -4.72 -14.60
CA SER A 42 -5.17 -5.50 -15.57
C SER A 42 -6.24 -6.32 -14.86
N GLN A 43 -7.25 -6.75 -15.61
CA GLN A 43 -8.36 -7.56 -15.09
C GLN A 43 -7.87 -8.84 -14.39
N ASN A 44 -6.79 -9.45 -14.91
CA ASN A 44 -6.23 -10.69 -14.37
C ASN A 44 -5.41 -10.50 -13.07
N TYR A 45 -5.05 -9.26 -12.72
CA TYR A 45 -4.28 -8.91 -11.50
C TYR A 45 -5.00 -7.85 -10.66
N THR A 46 -6.33 -7.91 -10.65
CA THR A 46 -7.19 -7.01 -9.87
C THR A 46 -7.39 -7.47 -8.43
N TYR A 47 -6.94 -8.68 -8.06
CA TYR A 47 -7.34 -9.31 -6.80
C TYR A 47 -6.91 -8.50 -5.56
N ILE A 48 -7.91 -7.89 -4.90
CA ILE A 48 -7.81 -7.36 -3.54
C ILE A 48 -8.55 -8.37 -2.64
N PRO A 49 -7.84 -9.27 -1.95
CA PRO A 49 -8.42 -10.42 -1.23
C PRO A 49 -9.33 -10.06 -0.04
N THR A 50 -9.47 -8.79 0.30
CA THR A 50 -10.20 -8.31 1.48
C THR A 50 -11.50 -7.57 1.15
N ILE A 51 -11.88 -7.43 -0.12
CA ILE A 51 -13.20 -6.88 -0.47
C ILE A 51 -14.18 -8.05 -0.51
N THR A 52 -15.18 -8.05 0.38
CA THR A 52 -16.36 -8.90 0.24
C THR A 52 -17.12 -8.42 -1.00
N VAL A 53 -17.13 -9.22 -2.07
CA VAL A 53 -18.03 -9.08 -3.22
C VAL A 53 -19.32 -9.82 -2.93
#